data_AF-A0A848H0S1-F1
#
_entry.id   AF-A0A848H0S1-F1
#
_cell.length_a   1.000
_cell.length_b   1.000
_cell.length_c   1.000
_cell.angle_alpha   90.00
_cell.angle_beta   90.00
_cell.angle_gamma   90.00
#
_symmetry.space_group_name_H-M   'P 1'
#
loop_
_entity.id
_entity.type
_entity.pdbx_description
1 polymer ?
#
loop_
_entity_poly.entity_id
_entity_poly.type
_entity_poly.pdbx_seq_one_letter_code
_entity_poly.pdbx_strand_id
1 'polypeptide(L)'
;MNAAVLRGMRAPGPGAELALTFAIVWIALASIPVALGGIGLSWDALNHHIYLGWTAEHPRFDRDFLAASYQGYQYPYLYWPAWKLFQHNVPGSIAGVVIVTLHLVALPALWLIARSCIPGRSWYATAMRITAVALGFSGELFLSLLDTTTNDGLVSVPFVWAVAVALLAAQPQEERPSWLTAARAVALSGLLAGISVAFKLSNGPLALLLPLLWLLAGARWPGRVVQAIHGGIWTLFGFALALAPWGFQLWKAFGNPFYPFFEPQFAALRASLGLVP
;
A
#
# COMPACT_ATOMS: atom_id res chain seq x y z
N MET A 1 -30.73 -35.25 7.61
CA MET A 1 -30.07 -34.61 6.45
C MET A 1 -28.92 -35.51 6.02
N ASN A 2 -28.98 -36.09 4.82
CA ASN A 2 -28.11 -37.20 4.41
C ASN A 2 -26.64 -36.74 4.29
N ALA A 3 -25.69 -37.48 4.89
CA ALA A 3 -24.25 -37.18 4.83
C ALA A 3 -23.69 -37.15 3.40
N ALA A 4 -24.43 -37.68 2.42
CA ALA A 4 -24.14 -37.63 0.99
C ALA A 4 -24.37 -36.24 0.36
N VAL A 5 -25.33 -35.43 0.87
CA VAL A 5 -25.59 -34.08 0.35
C VAL A 5 -24.46 -33.11 0.76
N LEU A 6 -23.91 -33.29 1.96
CA LEU A 6 -22.75 -32.53 2.43
C LEU A 6 -21.43 -32.92 1.74
N ARG A 7 -21.37 -34.11 1.10
CA ARG A 7 -20.18 -34.57 0.33
C ARG A 7 -20.13 -34.01 -1.09
N GLY A 8 -21.20 -33.38 -1.58
CA GLY A 8 -21.29 -32.89 -2.96
C GLY A 8 -20.73 -31.48 -3.19
N MET A 9 -20.63 -30.64 -2.15
CA MET A 9 -20.15 -29.26 -2.30
C MET A 9 -18.70 -29.15 -1.81
N ARG A 10 -17.75 -29.50 -2.67
CA ARG A 10 -16.35 -29.15 -2.43
C ARG A 10 -16.26 -27.62 -2.32
N ALA A 11 -15.59 -27.12 -1.28
CA ALA A 11 -15.33 -25.68 -1.15
C ALA A 11 -14.59 -25.15 -2.38
N PRO A 12 -14.77 -23.86 -2.72
CA PRO A 12 -14.13 -23.28 -3.89
C PRO A 12 -12.62 -23.49 -3.85
N GLY A 13 -12.02 -23.67 -5.02
CA GLY A 13 -10.58 -23.60 -5.16
C GLY A 13 -10.07 -22.20 -4.77
N PRO A 14 -8.77 -22.04 -4.45
CA PRO A 14 -8.21 -20.77 -4.01
C PRO A 14 -8.48 -19.59 -4.96
N GLY A 15 -8.39 -19.82 -6.27
CA GLY A 15 -8.71 -18.79 -7.27
C GLY A 15 -10.18 -18.39 -7.29
N ALA A 16 -11.09 -19.37 -7.20
CA ALA A 16 -12.53 -19.10 -7.14
C ALA A 16 -12.93 -18.40 -5.82
N GLU A 17 -12.29 -18.77 -4.70
CA GLU A 17 -12.47 -18.11 -3.42
C GLU A 17 -12.01 -16.65 -3.48
N LEU A 18 -10.81 -16.38 -4.01
CA LEU A 18 -10.30 -15.01 -4.16
C LEU A 18 -11.21 -14.18 -5.08
N ALA A 19 -11.65 -14.74 -6.21
CA ALA A 19 -12.55 -14.06 -7.13
C ALA A 19 -13.91 -13.75 -6.47
N LEU A 20 -14.47 -14.69 -5.72
CA LEU A 20 -15.70 -14.48 -4.95
C LEU A 20 -15.53 -13.41 -3.88
N THR A 21 -14.43 -13.47 -3.12
CA THR A 21 -14.09 -12.46 -2.11
C THR A 21 -13.98 -11.07 -2.75
N PHE A 22 -13.28 -10.98 -3.88
CA PHE A 22 -13.10 -9.74 -4.62
C PHE A 22 -14.45 -9.19 -5.08
N ALA A 23 -15.29 -10.01 -5.70
CA ALA A 23 -16.61 -9.59 -6.17
C ALA A 23 -17.49 -9.06 -5.02
N ILE A 24 -17.59 -9.80 -3.90
CA ILE A 24 -18.42 -9.41 -2.75
C ILE A 24 -17.94 -8.09 -2.16
N VAL A 25 -16.65 -7.97 -1.86
CA VAL A 25 -16.11 -6.77 -1.21
C VAL A 25 -16.11 -5.59 -2.17
N TRP A 26 -15.78 -5.80 -3.45
CA TRP A 26 -15.82 -4.74 -4.46
C TRP A 26 -17.24 -4.19 -4.64
N ILE A 27 -18.25 -5.06 -4.78
CA ILE A 27 -19.65 -4.63 -4.88
C ILE A 27 -20.07 -3.83 -3.65
N ALA A 28 -19.74 -4.32 -2.45
CA ALA A 28 -20.08 -3.65 -1.21
C ALA A 28 -19.45 -2.27 -1.10
N LEU A 29 -18.14 -2.13 -1.32
CA LEU A 29 -17.44 -0.86 -1.17
C LEU A 29 -17.71 0.11 -2.32
N ALA A 30 -17.82 -0.37 -3.57
CA ALA A 30 -18.14 0.47 -4.72
C ALA A 30 -19.57 1.02 -4.65
N SER A 31 -20.47 0.35 -3.91
CA SER A 31 -21.82 0.86 -3.68
C SER A 31 -21.85 2.16 -2.85
N ILE A 32 -20.82 2.44 -2.05
CA ILE A 32 -20.76 3.62 -1.17
C ILE A 32 -20.77 4.93 -1.99
N PRO A 33 -19.79 5.21 -2.87
CA PRO A 33 -19.81 6.43 -3.68
C PRO A 33 -21.00 6.50 -4.64
N VAL A 34 -21.56 5.36 -5.05
CA VAL A 34 -22.77 5.31 -5.87
C VAL A 34 -24.00 5.76 -5.06
N ALA A 35 -24.16 5.24 -3.84
CA ALA A 35 -25.28 5.57 -2.95
C ALA A 35 -25.22 7.02 -2.46
N LEU A 36 -24.02 7.56 -2.24
CA LEU A 36 -23.81 8.97 -1.90
C LEU A 36 -23.99 9.93 -3.10
N GLY A 37 -24.00 9.39 -4.32
CA GLY A 37 -24.04 10.17 -5.56
C GLY A 37 -22.71 10.86 -5.92
N GLY A 38 -21.65 10.64 -5.14
CA GLY A 38 -20.37 11.30 -5.31
C GLY A 38 -19.33 10.95 -4.24
N ILE A 39 -18.15 11.55 -4.41
CA ILE A 39 -17.13 11.67 -3.36
C ILE A 39 -17.06 13.14 -2.93
N GLY A 40 -16.82 13.37 -1.66
CA GLY A 40 -16.67 14.69 -1.06
C GLY A 40 -15.27 15.27 -1.25
N LEU A 41 -15.22 16.60 -1.28
CA LEU A 41 -13.97 17.35 -1.15
C LEU A 41 -13.76 17.65 0.34
N SER A 42 -12.90 16.86 0.97
CA SER A 42 -12.47 17.12 2.34
C SER A 42 -11.64 18.42 2.43
N TRP A 43 -11.36 18.88 3.65
CA TRP A 43 -10.41 19.97 3.86
C TRP A 43 -9.06 19.65 3.20
N ASP A 44 -8.57 18.42 3.33
CA ASP A 44 -7.33 17.97 2.68
C ASP A 44 -7.41 18.01 1.16
N ALA A 45 -8.56 17.65 0.59
CA ALA A 45 -8.78 17.70 -0.86
C ALA A 45 -8.64 19.12 -1.41
N LEU A 46 -9.23 20.09 -0.70
CA LEU A 46 -9.20 21.51 -1.05
C LEU A 46 -7.82 22.14 -0.85
N ASN A 47 -7.02 21.61 0.09
CA ASN A 47 -5.73 22.20 0.44
C ASN A 47 -4.54 21.55 -0.29
N HIS A 48 -4.54 20.24 -0.54
CA HIS A 48 -3.37 19.58 -1.11
C HIS A 48 -3.61 18.39 -2.05
N HIS A 49 -4.70 17.61 -1.96
CA HIS A 49 -4.82 16.42 -2.82
C HIS A 49 -4.84 16.75 -4.31
N ILE A 50 -5.68 17.72 -4.71
CA ILE A 50 -5.80 18.15 -6.11
C ILE A 50 -4.50 18.80 -6.58
N TYR A 51 -3.90 19.66 -5.75
CA TYR A 51 -2.64 20.32 -6.06
C TYR A 51 -1.48 19.34 -6.23
N LEU A 52 -1.34 18.35 -5.35
CA LEU A 52 -0.31 17.31 -5.47
C LEU A 52 -0.52 16.45 -6.71
N GLY A 53 -1.75 16.05 -7.01
CA GLY A 53 -2.05 15.29 -8.23
C GLY A 53 -1.68 16.06 -9.51
N TRP A 54 -1.87 17.39 -9.51
CA TRP A 54 -1.43 18.27 -10.60
C TRP A 54 0.11 18.44 -10.65
N THR A 55 0.74 18.63 -9.48
CA THR A 55 2.20 18.82 -9.33
C THR A 55 2.98 17.58 -9.76
N ALA A 56 2.38 16.39 -9.67
CA ALA A 56 2.95 15.16 -10.21
C ALA A 56 3.33 15.27 -11.71
N GLU A 57 2.64 16.13 -12.47
CA GLU A 57 2.91 16.39 -13.89
C GLU A 57 3.61 17.73 -14.15
N HIS A 58 3.29 18.74 -13.34
CA HIS A 58 3.71 20.12 -13.58
C HIS A 58 4.36 20.75 -12.32
N PRO A 59 5.54 20.29 -11.87
CA PRO A 59 6.24 20.92 -10.76
C PRO A 59 6.54 22.39 -11.07
N ARG A 60 6.11 23.33 -10.21
CA ARG A 60 6.33 24.79 -10.33
C ARG A 60 6.93 25.39 -9.06
N PHE A 61 7.93 24.72 -8.49
CA PHE A 61 8.57 25.18 -7.25
C PHE A 61 9.23 26.56 -7.35
N ASP A 62 9.51 27.03 -8.56
CA ASP A 62 10.02 28.37 -8.88
C ASP A 62 8.96 29.48 -8.81
N ARG A 63 7.66 29.12 -8.74
CA ARG A 63 6.53 30.07 -8.78
C ARG A 63 5.61 29.89 -7.58
N ASP A 64 5.26 28.64 -7.28
CA ASP A 64 4.26 28.25 -6.31
C ASP A 64 4.92 28.00 -4.95
N PHE A 65 5.29 29.07 -4.25
CA PHE A 65 5.86 28.96 -2.91
C PHE A 65 4.79 28.51 -1.90
N LEU A 66 4.97 27.33 -1.30
CA LEU A 66 4.07 26.80 -0.27
C LEU A 66 2.58 26.78 -0.69
N ALA A 67 2.29 26.57 -1.98
CA ALA A 67 0.92 26.61 -2.50
C ALA A 67 -0.04 25.62 -1.82
N ALA A 68 0.48 24.48 -1.36
CA ALA A 68 -0.21 23.51 -0.50
C ALA A 68 0.51 23.34 0.84
N SER A 69 1.06 24.43 1.38
CA SER A 69 1.93 24.43 2.57
C SER A 69 3.04 23.37 2.44
N TYR A 70 3.41 22.71 3.53
CA TYR A 70 4.41 21.64 3.53
C TYR A 70 3.94 20.36 2.82
N GLN A 71 2.63 20.16 2.69
CA GLN A 71 2.07 19.01 1.98
C GLN A 71 2.45 19.02 0.51
N GLY A 72 2.64 20.19 -0.10
CA GLY A 72 3.04 20.33 -1.51
C GLY A 72 4.37 19.68 -1.90
N TYR A 73 5.19 19.30 -0.93
CA TYR A 73 6.47 18.60 -1.16
C TYR A 73 6.39 17.09 -0.88
N GLN A 74 5.24 16.57 -0.46
CA GLN A 74 5.04 15.14 -0.25
C GLN A 74 4.94 14.38 -1.59
N TYR A 75 5.06 13.06 -1.54
CA TYR A 75 5.04 12.18 -2.71
C TYR A 75 3.72 12.34 -3.51
N PRO A 76 3.73 12.95 -4.72
CA PRO A 76 2.51 13.45 -5.34
C PRO A 76 1.79 12.40 -6.18
N TYR A 77 2.51 11.37 -6.66
CA TYR A 77 2.05 10.49 -7.73
C TYR A 77 0.81 9.66 -7.37
N LEU A 78 0.56 9.42 -6.07
CA LEU A 78 -0.64 8.71 -5.65
C LEU A 78 -1.92 9.56 -5.68
N TYR A 79 -1.79 10.89 -5.75
CA TYR A 79 -2.93 11.79 -5.94
C TYR A 79 -3.28 11.99 -7.42
N TRP A 80 -2.40 11.56 -8.33
CA TRP A 80 -2.57 11.72 -9.78
C TRP A 80 -3.88 11.12 -10.32
N PRO A 81 -4.32 9.91 -9.91
CA PRO A 81 -5.58 9.35 -10.39
C PRO A 81 -6.79 10.23 -10.05
N ALA A 82 -6.88 10.72 -8.81
CA ALA A 82 -7.97 11.60 -8.38
C ALA A 82 -7.94 12.93 -9.15
N TRP A 83 -6.76 13.50 -9.36
CA TRP A 83 -6.57 14.68 -10.19
C TRP A 83 -7.06 14.48 -11.63
N LYS A 84 -6.71 13.34 -12.28
CA LYS A 84 -7.15 13.07 -13.65
C LYS A 84 -8.66 12.91 -13.78
N LEU A 85 -9.29 12.22 -12.84
CA LEU A 85 -10.75 12.10 -12.79
C LEU A 85 -11.41 13.48 -12.69
N PHE A 86 -10.87 14.35 -11.84
CA PHE A 86 -11.32 15.74 -11.71
C PHE A 86 -11.11 16.54 -13.00
N GLN A 87 -9.90 16.52 -13.58
CA GLN A 87 -9.55 17.24 -14.81
C GLN A 87 -10.45 16.87 -15.99
N HIS A 88 -10.86 15.60 -16.09
CA HIS A 88 -11.74 15.11 -17.14
C HIS A 88 -13.24 15.27 -16.82
N ASN A 89 -13.61 15.97 -15.75
CA ASN A 89 -15.00 16.16 -15.31
C ASN A 89 -15.76 14.84 -15.15
N VAL A 90 -15.08 13.79 -14.67
CA VAL A 90 -15.72 12.49 -14.42
C VAL A 90 -16.75 12.65 -13.29
N PRO A 91 -17.98 12.12 -13.42
CA PRO A 91 -18.98 12.18 -12.35
C PRO A 91 -18.44 11.60 -11.04
N GLY A 92 -18.72 12.28 -9.92
CA GLY A 92 -18.14 11.94 -8.61
C GLY A 92 -18.39 10.48 -8.19
N SER A 93 -19.55 9.91 -8.51
CA SER A 93 -19.86 8.51 -8.21
C SER A 93 -18.97 7.54 -8.99
N ILE A 94 -18.72 7.81 -10.27
CA ILE A 94 -17.80 7.02 -11.12
C ILE A 94 -16.36 7.20 -10.63
N ALA A 95 -15.96 8.44 -10.32
CA ALA A 95 -14.64 8.71 -9.76
C ALA A 95 -14.40 7.95 -8.45
N GLY A 96 -15.40 7.91 -7.56
CA GLY A 96 -15.36 7.13 -6.34
C GLY A 96 -15.22 5.63 -6.60
N VAL A 97 -15.98 5.05 -7.54
CA VAL A 97 -15.84 3.63 -7.92
C VAL A 97 -14.43 3.32 -8.41
N VAL A 98 -13.82 4.20 -9.21
CA VAL A 98 -12.43 4.04 -9.66
C VAL A 98 -11.46 4.08 -8.47
N ILE A 99 -11.59 5.05 -7.58
CA ILE A 99 -10.75 5.19 -6.39
C ILE A 99 -10.87 3.95 -5.47
N VAL A 100 -12.10 3.51 -5.17
CA VAL A 100 -12.37 2.27 -4.42
C VAL A 100 -11.69 1.07 -5.09
N THR A 101 -11.77 0.97 -6.42
CA THR A 101 -11.15 -0.13 -7.16
C THR A 101 -9.63 -0.13 -7.02
N LEU A 102 -9.00 1.04 -7.05
CA LEU A 102 -7.56 1.17 -6.81
C LEU A 102 -7.16 0.75 -5.38
N HIS A 103 -7.98 1.11 -4.38
CA HIS A 103 -7.77 0.68 -3.00
C HIS A 103 -7.82 -0.85 -2.85
N LEU A 104 -8.67 -1.52 -3.63
CA LEU A 104 -8.86 -2.97 -3.57
C LEU A 104 -7.71 -3.79 -4.16
N VAL A 105 -6.64 -3.15 -4.66
CA VAL A 105 -5.36 -3.82 -4.93
C VAL A 105 -4.75 -4.41 -3.65
N ALA A 106 -5.16 -3.94 -2.46
CA ALA A 106 -4.80 -4.56 -1.17
C ALA A 106 -5.55 -5.87 -0.88
N LEU A 107 -6.71 -6.13 -1.53
CA LEU A 107 -7.58 -7.25 -1.19
C LEU A 107 -6.89 -8.61 -1.33
N PRO A 108 -6.17 -8.93 -2.42
CA PRO A 108 -5.48 -10.21 -2.51
C PRO A 108 -4.42 -10.40 -1.40
N ALA A 109 -3.76 -9.33 -0.96
CA ALA A 109 -2.83 -9.39 0.16
C ALA A 109 -3.54 -9.72 1.48
N LEU A 110 -4.66 -9.05 1.77
CA LEU A 110 -5.49 -9.38 2.95
C LEU A 110 -6.02 -10.82 2.88
N TRP A 111 -6.42 -11.29 1.70
CA TRP A 111 -6.84 -12.67 1.51
C TRP A 111 -5.70 -13.67 1.76
N LEU A 112 -4.47 -13.38 1.32
CA LEU A 112 -3.28 -14.19 1.61
C LEU A 112 -2.97 -14.22 3.12
N ILE A 113 -3.09 -13.09 3.81
CA ILE A 113 -2.95 -13.02 5.27
C ILE A 113 -4.03 -13.88 5.94
N ALA A 114 -5.30 -13.73 5.55
CA ALA A 114 -6.40 -14.52 6.08
C ALA A 114 -6.20 -16.03 5.84
N ARG A 115 -5.67 -16.41 4.66
CA ARG A 115 -5.30 -17.80 4.35
C ARG A 115 -4.19 -18.36 5.21
N SER A 116 -3.24 -17.52 5.61
CA SER A 116 -2.15 -17.90 6.51
C SER A 116 -2.65 -18.12 7.93
N CYS A 117 -3.66 -17.37 8.37
CA CYS A 117 -4.24 -17.48 9.71
C CYS A 117 -5.36 -18.53 9.82
N ILE A 118 -6.06 -18.81 8.73
CA ILE A 118 -7.24 -19.70 8.70
C ILE A 118 -6.97 -20.81 7.67
N PRO A 119 -6.22 -21.86 8.05
CA PRO A 119 -5.89 -22.96 7.15
C PRO A 119 -7.11 -23.85 6.86
N GLY A 120 -7.02 -24.65 5.80
CA GLY A 120 -8.05 -25.62 5.43
C GLY A 120 -8.97 -25.19 4.28
N ARG A 121 -9.69 -26.19 3.74
CA ARG A 121 -10.48 -26.10 2.50
C ARG A 121 -11.96 -26.45 2.71
N SER A 122 -12.49 -26.17 3.90
CA SER A 122 -13.92 -26.33 4.18
C SER A 122 -14.68 -25.05 3.81
N TRP A 123 -15.99 -25.17 3.59
CA TRP A 123 -16.85 -23.99 3.36
C TRP A 123 -16.82 -23.03 4.55
N TYR A 124 -16.71 -23.56 5.78
CA TYR A 124 -16.54 -22.77 6.99
C TYR A 124 -15.24 -21.95 6.94
N ALA A 125 -14.11 -22.56 6.58
CA ALA A 125 -12.84 -21.83 6.47
C ALA A 125 -12.89 -20.76 5.36
N THR A 126 -13.49 -21.08 4.21
CA THR A 126 -13.75 -20.11 3.13
C THR A 126 -14.60 -18.93 3.62
N ALA A 127 -15.72 -19.19 4.29
CA ALA A 127 -16.57 -18.14 4.84
C ALA A 127 -15.83 -17.28 5.85
N MET A 128 -15.07 -17.89 6.78
CA MET A 128 -14.28 -17.16 7.75
C MET A 128 -13.22 -16.25 7.11
N ARG A 129 -12.59 -16.67 6.01
CA ARG A 129 -11.62 -15.83 5.27
C ARG A 129 -12.29 -14.69 4.54
N ILE A 130 -13.44 -14.92 3.90
CA ILE A 130 -14.24 -13.84 3.29
C ILE A 130 -14.63 -12.83 4.36
N THR A 131 -15.13 -13.29 5.52
CA THR A 131 -15.48 -12.41 6.65
C THR A 131 -14.27 -11.66 7.18
N ALA A 132 -13.11 -12.31 7.34
CA ALA A 132 -11.89 -11.65 7.80
C ALA A 132 -11.43 -10.53 6.84
N VAL A 133 -11.48 -10.78 5.53
CA VAL A 133 -11.15 -9.75 4.52
C VAL A 133 -12.18 -8.61 4.55
N ALA A 134 -13.47 -8.92 4.62
CA ALA A 134 -14.52 -7.92 4.72
C ALA A 134 -14.36 -7.04 5.97
N LEU A 135 -14.07 -7.65 7.13
CA LEU A 135 -13.79 -6.93 8.38
C LEU A 135 -12.54 -6.06 8.26
N GLY A 136 -11.50 -6.51 7.57
CA GLY A 136 -10.30 -5.71 7.30
C GLY A 136 -10.59 -4.40 6.56
N PHE A 137 -11.63 -4.38 5.73
CA PHE A 137 -12.10 -3.18 5.02
C PHE A 137 -13.26 -2.45 5.74
N SER A 138 -13.78 -2.98 6.83
CA SER A 138 -14.91 -2.40 7.57
C SER A 138 -14.50 -1.46 8.70
N GLY A 139 -13.20 -1.18 8.85
CA GLY A 139 -12.72 -0.21 9.83
C GLY A 139 -13.27 1.19 9.51
N GLU A 140 -13.80 1.88 10.53
CA GLU A 140 -14.40 3.22 10.38
C GLU A 140 -13.51 4.17 9.61
N LEU A 141 -12.23 4.23 10.00
CA LEU A 141 -11.23 5.08 9.32
C LEU A 141 -11.07 4.72 7.84
N PHE A 142 -11.12 3.44 7.46
CA PHE A 142 -10.98 3.04 6.06
C PHE A 142 -12.25 3.37 5.27
N LEU A 143 -13.42 3.12 5.85
CA LEU A 143 -14.71 3.43 5.21
C LEU A 143 -14.84 4.93 4.94
N SER A 144 -14.36 5.79 5.85
CA SER A 144 -14.31 7.25 5.66
C SER A 144 -13.28 7.71 4.62
N LEU A 145 -12.46 6.82 4.06
CA LEU A 145 -11.59 7.18 2.92
C LEU A 145 -12.34 7.06 1.59
N LEU A 146 -13.40 6.24 1.54
CA LEU A 146 -14.06 5.84 0.29
C LEU A 146 -14.97 6.92 -0.29
N ASP A 147 -15.30 7.93 0.51
CA ASP A 147 -16.03 9.13 0.09
C ASP A 147 -15.11 10.36 -0.03
N THR A 148 -13.79 10.19 -0.09
CA THR A 148 -12.84 11.31 -0.25
C THR A 148 -11.82 11.05 -1.37
N THR A 149 -10.96 12.03 -1.62
CA THR A 149 -9.85 11.93 -2.59
C THR A 149 -8.51 11.54 -1.95
N THR A 150 -8.54 11.05 -0.70
CA THR A 150 -7.32 10.64 0.01
C THR A 150 -6.61 9.47 -0.69
N ASN A 151 -5.28 9.43 -0.56
CA ASN A 151 -4.46 8.34 -1.06
C ASN A 151 -4.07 7.32 0.03
N ASP A 152 -4.56 7.49 1.27
CA ASP A 152 -4.11 6.71 2.43
C ASP A 152 -4.30 5.20 2.25
N GLY A 153 -5.39 4.79 1.60
CA GLY A 153 -5.57 3.37 1.29
C GLY A 153 -4.56 2.89 0.24
N LEU A 154 -4.22 3.69 -0.79
CA LEU A 154 -3.23 3.34 -1.82
C LEU A 154 -1.82 3.26 -1.25
N VAL A 155 -1.47 4.17 -0.34
CA VAL A 155 -0.23 4.15 0.42
C VAL A 155 -0.09 2.84 1.21
N SER A 156 -1.19 2.32 1.76
CA SER A 156 -1.20 1.09 2.56
C SER A 156 -1.00 -0.18 1.72
N VAL A 157 -1.39 -0.18 0.43
CA VAL A 157 -1.33 -1.35 -0.47
C VAL A 157 0.02 -2.07 -0.42
N PRO A 158 1.16 -1.41 -0.72
CA PRO A 158 2.47 -2.08 -0.68
C PRO A 158 2.82 -2.60 0.72
N PHE A 159 2.40 -1.94 1.80
CA PHE A 159 2.66 -2.42 3.15
C PHE A 159 1.90 -3.71 3.48
N VAL A 160 0.61 -3.78 3.15
CA VAL A 160 -0.19 -4.98 3.38
C VAL A 160 0.35 -6.15 2.55
N TRP A 161 0.79 -5.88 1.32
CA TRP A 161 1.52 -6.88 0.52
C TRP A 161 2.86 -7.29 1.17
N ALA A 162 3.62 -6.37 1.75
CA ALA A 162 4.85 -6.68 2.47
C ALA A 162 4.60 -7.67 3.61
N VAL A 163 3.53 -7.45 4.39
CA VAL A 163 3.11 -8.37 5.47
C VAL A 163 2.68 -9.71 4.90
N ALA A 164 1.82 -9.74 3.88
CA ALA A 164 1.35 -10.98 3.26
C ALA A 164 2.52 -11.84 2.74
N VAL A 165 3.48 -11.23 2.04
CA VAL A 165 4.65 -11.93 1.51
C VAL A 165 5.61 -12.35 2.63
N ALA A 166 5.75 -11.58 3.71
CA ALA A 166 6.53 -12.00 4.88
C ALA A 166 5.94 -13.26 5.55
N LEU A 167 4.61 -13.33 5.67
CA LEU A 167 3.95 -14.53 6.21
C LEU A 167 4.13 -15.73 5.28
N LEU A 168 4.05 -15.54 3.96
CA LEU A 168 4.39 -16.59 3.01
C LEU A 168 5.85 -17.05 3.16
N ALA A 169 6.80 -16.15 3.45
CA ALA A 169 8.20 -16.51 3.67
C ALA A 169 8.40 -17.47 4.86
N ALA A 170 7.52 -17.39 5.86
CA ALA A 170 7.52 -18.26 7.04
C ALA A 170 6.89 -19.65 6.78
N GLN A 171 6.16 -19.83 5.68
CA GLN A 171 5.54 -21.11 5.33
C GLN A 171 6.57 -22.09 4.74
N PRO A 172 6.29 -23.42 4.81
CA PRO A 172 7.07 -24.44 4.12
C PRO A 172 7.18 -24.18 2.61
N GLN A 173 8.23 -24.71 1.97
CA GLN A 173 8.43 -24.50 0.54
C GLN A 173 7.33 -25.14 -0.31
N GLU A 174 6.73 -26.25 0.15
CA GLU A 174 5.66 -26.97 -0.54
C GLU A 174 4.37 -26.15 -0.64
N GLU A 175 4.16 -25.19 0.26
CA GLU A 175 2.99 -24.31 0.27
C GLU A 175 3.20 -23.04 -0.55
N ARG A 176 4.44 -22.79 -1.00
CA ARG A 176 4.81 -21.62 -1.82
C ARG A 176 4.93 -21.97 -3.30
N PRO A 177 4.75 -20.98 -4.20
CA PRO A 177 5.17 -21.12 -5.59
C PRO A 177 6.65 -21.52 -5.69
N SER A 178 6.98 -22.42 -6.62
CA SER A 178 8.34 -22.96 -6.78
C SER A 178 9.41 -21.89 -7.04
N TRP A 179 9.03 -20.77 -7.66
CA TRP A 179 9.92 -19.64 -7.92
C TRP A 179 10.18 -18.76 -6.69
N LEU A 180 9.32 -18.83 -5.68
CA LEU A 180 9.32 -17.96 -4.50
C LEU A 180 9.97 -18.68 -3.31
N THR A 181 11.30 -18.61 -3.24
CA THR A 181 12.06 -19.07 -2.07
C THR A 181 11.85 -18.15 -0.87
N ALA A 182 12.14 -18.62 0.34
CA ALA A 182 12.07 -17.79 1.56
C ALA A 182 12.85 -16.46 1.42
N ALA A 183 14.07 -16.52 0.89
CA ALA A 183 14.89 -15.33 0.68
C ALA A 183 14.28 -14.36 -0.34
N ARG A 184 13.72 -14.87 -1.45
CA ARG A 184 13.03 -14.04 -2.45
C ARG A 184 11.76 -13.41 -1.90
N ALA A 185 11.00 -14.14 -1.09
CA ALA A 185 9.82 -13.60 -0.42
C ALA A 185 10.21 -12.49 0.57
N VAL A 186 11.25 -12.70 1.40
CA VAL A 186 11.77 -11.67 2.30
C VAL A 186 12.27 -10.43 1.53
N ALA A 187 12.98 -10.63 0.41
CA ALA A 187 13.40 -9.53 -0.45
C ALA A 187 12.23 -8.72 -1.01
N LEU A 188 11.22 -9.40 -1.56
CA LEU A 188 10.01 -8.78 -2.10
C LEU A 188 9.22 -8.06 -0.99
N SER A 189 9.09 -8.67 0.18
CA SER A 189 8.47 -8.06 1.37
C SER A 189 9.21 -6.78 1.77
N GLY A 190 10.55 -6.84 1.86
CA GLY A 190 11.39 -5.69 2.14
C GLY A 190 11.20 -4.56 1.13
N LEU A 191 11.30 -4.88 -0.17
CA LEU A 191 11.10 -3.94 -1.27
C LEU A 191 9.77 -3.20 -1.16
N LEU A 192 8.67 -3.94 -0.96
CA LEU A 192 7.33 -3.40 -0.82
C LEU A 192 7.18 -2.52 0.44
N ALA A 193 7.79 -2.91 1.56
CA ALA A 193 7.80 -2.07 2.75
C ALA A 193 8.50 -0.73 2.47
N GLY A 194 9.64 -0.75 1.77
CA GLY A 194 10.38 0.45 1.36
C GLY A 194 9.56 1.37 0.45
N ILE A 195 8.89 0.80 -0.56
CA ILE A 195 7.98 1.54 -1.45
C ILE A 195 6.87 2.21 -0.64
N SER A 196 6.29 1.52 0.34
CA SER A 196 5.25 2.10 1.19
C SER A 196 5.75 3.29 2.02
N VAL A 197 6.97 3.22 2.56
CA VAL A 197 7.59 4.33 3.29
C VAL A 197 7.86 5.52 2.36
N ALA A 198 8.27 5.28 1.11
CA ALA A 198 8.47 6.34 0.13
C ALA A 198 7.15 7.04 -0.25
N PHE A 199 6.07 6.26 -0.37
CA PHE A 199 4.73 6.80 -0.62
C PHE A 199 4.22 7.68 0.52
N LYS A 200 4.50 7.30 1.78
CA LYS A 200 4.21 8.12 2.95
C LYS A 200 5.21 7.83 4.06
N LEU A 201 6.03 8.82 4.41
CA LEU A 201 7.11 8.67 5.40
C LEU A 201 6.59 8.21 6.77
N SER A 202 5.32 8.51 7.12
CA SER A 202 4.67 8.04 8.34
C SER A 202 4.50 6.52 8.43
N ASN A 203 4.71 5.78 7.35
CA ASN A 203 4.75 4.31 7.39
C ASN A 203 6.09 3.76 7.89
N GLY A 204 7.13 4.61 8.02
CA GLY A 204 8.45 4.24 8.51
C GLY A 204 8.42 3.48 9.84
N PRO A 205 7.74 3.99 10.90
CA PRO A 205 7.61 3.29 12.17
C PRO A 205 7.00 1.88 12.06
N LEU A 206 6.03 1.68 11.16
CA LEU A 206 5.44 0.37 10.93
C LEU A 206 6.41 -0.58 10.20
N ALA A 207 7.18 -0.06 9.23
CA ALA A 207 8.20 -0.83 8.51
C ALA A 207 9.31 -1.35 9.43
N LEU A 208 9.60 -0.66 10.55
CA LEU A 208 10.56 -1.14 11.55
C LEU A 208 10.12 -2.43 12.27
N LEU A 209 8.85 -2.80 12.19
CA LEU A 209 8.32 -4.04 12.78
C LEU A 209 8.45 -5.27 11.87
N LEU A 210 8.63 -5.07 10.55
CA LEU A 210 8.73 -6.15 9.57
C LEU A 210 9.89 -7.14 9.81
N PRO A 211 11.07 -6.73 10.33
CA PRO A 211 12.10 -7.67 10.75
C PRO A 211 11.59 -8.79 11.66
N LEU A 212 10.61 -8.52 12.54
CA LEU A 212 10.02 -9.53 13.42
C LEU A 212 9.36 -10.67 12.63
N LEU A 213 8.73 -10.35 11.49
CA LEU A 213 8.13 -11.34 10.61
C LEU A 213 9.20 -12.09 9.79
N TRP A 214 10.25 -11.41 9.33
CA TRP A 214 11.32 -12.04 8.55
C TRP A 214 12.14 -13.04 9.37
N LEU A 215 12.25 -12.84 10.69
CA LEU A 215 12.84 -13.83 11.60
C LEU A 215 12.10 -15.19 11.54
N LEU A 216 10.83 -15.22 11.16
CA LEU A 216 10.06 -16.46 11.05
C LEU A 216 10.45 -17.31 9.83
N ALA A 217 11.11 -16.71 8.83
CA ALA A 217 11.51 -17.40 7.59
C ALA A 217 12.78 -18.26 7.74
N GLY A 218 13.52 -18.14 8.86
CA GLY A 218 14.75 -18.88 9.11
C GLY A 218 14.57 -20.08 10.03
N ALA A 219 15.15 -21.23 9.67
CA ALA A 219 15.11 -22.45 10.48
C ALA A 219 15.93 -22.37 11.78
N ARG A 220 17.11 -21.73 11.72
CA ARG A 220 18.04 -21.54 12.86
C ARG A 220 18.33 -20.06 13.08
N TRP A 221 18.64 -19.66 14.32
CA TRP A 221 18.90 -18.27 14.70
C TRP A 221 19.81 -17.47 13.75
N PRO A 222 20.98 -17.98 13.32
CA PRO A 222 21.81 -17.25 12.36
C PRO A 222 21.09 -16.99 11.03
N GLY A 223 20.36 -17.98 10.52
CA GLY A 223 19.55 -17.83 9.31
C GLY A 223 18.40 -16.85 9.48
N ARG A 224 17.78 -16.77 10.67
CA ARG A 224 16.74 -15.79 10.98
C ARG A 224 17.29 -14.36 10.90
N VAL A 225 18.43 -14.10 11.54
CA VAL A 225 19.08 -12.79 11.51
C VAL A 225 19.49 -12.41 10.08
N VAL A 226 20.01 -13.35 9.30
CA VAL A 226 20.32 -13.13 7.88
C VAL A 226 19.07 -12.71 7.09
N GLN A 227 17.91 -13.35 7.31
CA GLN A 227 16.66 -12.92 6.67
C GLN A 227 16.24 -11.52 7.10
N ALA A 228 16.37 -11.19 8.38
CA ALA A 228 16.04 -9.85 8.87
C ALA A 228 16.91 -8.76 8.22
N ILE A 229 18.23 -8.98 8.15
CA ILE A 229 19.17 -8.06 7.47
C ILE A 229 18.86 -7.98 5.98
N HIS A 230 18.63 -9.11 5.33
CA HIS A 230 18.33 -9.18 3.91
C HIS A 230 17.05 -8.40 3.56
N GLY A 231 15.97 -8.59 4.32
CA GLY A 231 14.75 -7.80 4.16
C GLY A 231 14.99 -6.31 4.36
N GLY A 232 15.79 -5.93 5.37
CA GLY A 232 16.16 -4.54 5.64
C GLY A 232 16.90 -3.88 4.47
N ILE A 233 17.86 -4.57 3.85
CA ILE A 233 18.56 -4.09 2.65
C ILE A 233 17.56 -3.82 1.51
N TRP A 234 16.63 -4.75 1.28
CA TRP A 234 15.61 -4.57 0.25
C TRP A 234 14.59 -3.47 0.58
N THR A 235 14.32 -3.21 1.86
CA THR A 235 13.53 -2.03 2.29
C THR A 235 14.23 -0.73 1.92
N LEU A 236 15.53 -0.60 2.20
CA LEU A 236 16.29 0.58 1.79
C LEU A 236 16.30 0.75 0.27
N PHE A 237 16.46 -0.35 -0.46
CA PHE A 237 16.44 -0.33 -1.93
C PHE A 237 15.08 0.07 -2.49
N GLY A 238 13.98 -0.51 -2.00
CA GLY A 238 12.62 -0.18 -2.44
C GLY A 238 12.23 1.26 -2.13
N PHE A 239 12.64 1.76 -0.97
CA PHE A 239 12.46 3.16 -0.58
C PHE A 239 13.21 4.10 -1.53
N ALA A 240 14.50 3.86 -1.75
CA ALA A 240 15.31 4.68 -2.64
C ALA A 240 14.76 4.68 -4.08
N LEU A 241 14.38 3.50 -4.60
CA LEU A 241 13.84 3.34 -5.94
C LEU A 241 12.53 4.12 -6.14
N ALA A 242 11.58 3.98 -5.20
CA ALA A 242 10.29 4.64 -5.29
C ALA A 242 10.41 6.16 -5.10
N LEU A 243 11.24 6.62 -4.15
CA LEU A 243 11.39 8.03 -3.87
C LEU A 243 12.22 8.77 -4.94
N ALA A 244 13.17 8.09 -5.60
CA ALA A 244 14.15 8.74 -6.47
C ALA A 244 13.57 9.76 -7.47
N PRO A 245 12.48 9.47 -8.23
CA PRO A 245 11.95 10.44 -9.19
C PRO A 245 11.46 11.74 -8.54
N TRP A 246 10.86 11.66 -7.36
CA TRP A 246 10.36 12.83 -6.63
C TRP A 246 11.46 13.51 -5.82
N GLY A 247 12.23 12.72 -5.07
CA GLY A 247 13.34 13.21 -4.27
C GLY A 247 14.40 13.92 -5.11
N PHE A 248 14.63 13.50 -6.36
CA PHE A 248 15.53 14.21 -7.27
C PHE A 248 15.00 15.59 -7.67
N GLN A 249 13.68 15.75 -7.82
CA GLN A 249 13.08 17.05 -8.13
C GLN A 249 13.22 18.00 -6.94
N LEU A 250 12.94 17.52 -5.73
CA LEU A 250 13.16 18.29 -4.51
C LEU A 250 14.65 18.60 -4.28
N TRP A 251 15.54 17.67 -4.61
CA TRP A 251 16.98 17.91 -4.58
C TRP A 251 17.40 19.04 -5.52
N LYS A 252 16.90 19.07 -6.76
CA LYS A 252 17.22 20.15 -7.70
C LYS A 252 16.70 21.51 -7.25
N ALA A 253 15.53 21.55 -6.60
CA ALA A 253 14.89 22.80 -6.19
C ALA A 253 15.38 23.33 -4.83
N PHE A 254 15.70 22.43 -3.90
CA PHE A 254 15.97 22.78 -2.49
C PHE A 254 17.26 22.17 -1.95
N GLY A 255 17.91 21.30 -2.71
CA GLY A 255 19.09 20.55 -2.25
C GLY A 255 18.77 19.61 -1.09
N ASN A 256 17.53 19.13 -1.00
CA ASN A 256 17.04 18.23 0.04
C ASN A 256 15.94 17.32 -0.56
N PRO A 257 16.11 15.99 -0.63
CA PRO A 257 15.13 15.09 -1.25
C PRO A 257 13.91 14.82 -0.35
N PHE A 258 13.93 15.34 0.89
CA PHE A 258 12.86 15.25 1.88
C PHE A 258 12.36 16.63 2.31
N TYR A 259 12.64 17.67 1.53
CA TYR A 259 12.26 19.03 1.85
C TYR A 259 10.78 19.11 2.28
N PRO A 260 10.45 19.81 3.38
CA PRO A 260 11.30 20.67 4.23
C PRO A 260 11.96 19.94 5.42
N PHE A 261 11.85 18.62 5.51
CA PHE A 261 12.33 17.86 6.66
C PHE A 261 13.86 17.66 6.62
N PHE A 262 14.48 17.49 7.79
CA PHE A 262 15.91 17.20 7.94
C PHE A 262 16.85 18.26 7.33
N GLU A 263 16.40 19.52 7.29
CA GLU A 263 17.16 20.61 6.68
C GLU A 263 18.56 20.81 7.29
N PRO A 264 18.79 20.73 8.62
CA PRO A 264 20.13 20.84 9.18
C PRO A 264 21.12 19.81 8.64
N GLN A 265 20.67 18.57 8.44
CA GLN A 265 21.48 17.47 7.92
C GLN A 265 21.83 17.70 6.44
N PHE A 266 20.86 18.12 5.63
CA PHE A 266 21.09 18.39 4.22
C PHE A 266 21.89 19.67 3.99
N ALA A 267 21.74 20.70 4.83
CA ALA A 267 22.59 21.88 4.80
C ALA A 267 24.06 21.54 5.04
N ALA A 268 24.35 20.69 6.05
CA ALA A 268 25.71 20.21 6.31
C ALA A 268 26.26 19.41 5.12
N LEU A 269 25.44 18.53 4.53
CA LEU A 269 25.82 17.76 3.35
C LEU A 269 26.16 18.67 2.16
N ARG A 270 25.31 19.65 1.85
CA ARG A 270 25.56 20.61 0.76
C ARG A 270 26.84 21.41 0.98
N ALA A 271 27.07 21.91 2.19
CA ALA A 271 28.30 22.61 2.54
C ALA A 271 29.54 21.74 2.31
N SER A 272 29.48 20.46 2.69
CA SER A 272 30.59 19.51 2.48
C SER A 272 30.86 19.19 1.00
N LEU A 273 29.82 19.29 0.15
CA LEU A 273 29.89 19.03 -1.29
C LEU A 273 30.12 20.31 -2.11
N GLY A 274 30.20 21.49 -1.47
CA GLY A 274 30.31 22.78 -2.16
C GLY A 274 29.08 23.14 -2.99
N LEU A 275 27.90 22.58 -2.66
CA LEU A 275 26.64 22.85 -3.36
C LEU A 275 25.94 24.05 -2.73
N VAL A 276 25.57 25.02 -3.57
CA VAL A 276 24.71 26.16 -3.18
C VAL A 276 23.38 25.99 -3.92
N PRO A 277 22.22 26.15 -3.24
CA PRO A 277 20.90 26.05 -3.87
C PRO A 277 20.73 27.04 -5.02
#